data_AF-A0A0S8F0Y7-F1
#
_entry.id   AF-A0A0S8F0Y7-F1
#
_cell.length_a   1.000
_cell.length_b   1.000
_cell.length_c   1.000
_cell.angle_alpha   90.00
_cell.angle_beta   90.00
_cell.angle_gamma   90.00
#
_symmetry.space_group_name_H-M   'P 1'
#
loop_
_entity.id
_entity.type
_entity.pdbx_description
1 polymer ?
#
loop_
_entity_poly.entity_id
_entity_poly.type
_entity_poly.pdbx_seq_one_letter_code
_entity_poly.pdbx_strand_id
1 'polypeptide(L)'
;MDKHVLVASRSDDLRSQICERLEEAAHDWGYDLLTDQAANLHEAERRVERTGYDLIVSEVELPLDRQSSPEAGKKLGCELLKRLRERKIGIPVVLIGVSSNLDLQREIQKQAAADFVALDFPNWDDWVVDFSRKFLTRIADFSPLSLDVDIVLHPADCYTYRMQLHGRPGSPETGPLHIERKKLERLGQRAPTIPTLPEWEGHLAEIGETLGEQIFQKNYEFTKRFRECLGAVQNKKNVNIRFVVEKDVHPVTLEALKEAGERFWMLEAPVYRRVTEYTDRPALFQDDETKAGPINCLIIKSEVGDVIVPKLGARLKPLKNVPLEAASLSRFLEKPENRERFRVGHVEVLDAINGETVSVDQVRQKLKERKWHIVHYAGHSYYDAKENKGYVFFPGIPVISITAAEFSQWLNESGVRFLYLSSCHSSEADFVFELAHRLVPAVLGFRWDLDDVRAAEFTSCFYRHLFEAKSLERAFLETRRDMHDAHSEDPIWAAPILVVQTMN
;
A
#
# COMPACT_ATOMS: atom_id res chain seq x y z
N MET A 1 -39.84 -1.49 6.68
CA MET A 1 -39.81 -0.28 5.82
C MET A 1 -39.52 -0.81 4.44
N ASP A 2 -40.49 -0.68 3.55
CA ASP A 2 -40.39 -1.26 2.21
C ASP A 2 -39.32 -0.49 1.44
N LYS A 3 -38.43 -1.23 0.81
CA LYS A 3 -37.36 -0.69 -0.04
C LYS A 3 -37.77 -0.79 -1.48
N HIS A 4 -37.49 0.23 -2.28
CA HIS A 4 -37.91 0.25 -3.67
C HIS A 4 -36.72 0.32 -4.62
N VAL A 5 -36.59 -0.67 -5.51
CA VAL A 5 -35.49 -0.78 -6.47
C VAL A 5 -36.02 -0.72 -7.89
N LEU A 6 -35.40 0.09 -8.73
CA LEU A 6 -35.65 0.08 -10.18
C LEU A 6 -34.53 -0.69 -10.89
N VAL A 7 -34.89 -1.73 -11.65
CA VAL A 7 -33.99 -2.51 -12.49
C VAL A 7 -34.20 -2.14 -13.96
N ALA A 8 -33.24 -1.44 -14.55
CA ALA A 8 -33.26 -1.00 -15.94
C ALA A 8 -32.29 -1.84 -16.79
N SER A 9 -32.81 -2.63 -17.71
CA SER A 9 -32.00 -3.44 -18.65
C SER A 9 -32.83 -3.76 -19.89
N ARG A 10 -32.19 -3.99 -21.03
CA ARG A 10 -32.91 -4.39 -22.25
C ARG A 10 -33.40 -5.84 -22.20
N SER A 11 -32.70 -6.68 -21.45
CA SER A 11 -32.96 -8.12 -21.39
C SER A 11 -34.01 -8.40 -20.31
N ASP A 12 -35.15 -8.91 -20.74
CA ASP A 12 -36.25 -9.30 -19.84
C ASP A 12 -35.80 -10.38 -18.85
N ASP A 13 -34.98 -11.33 -19.33
CA ASP A 13 -34.39 -12.40 -18.54
C ASP A 13 -33.46 -11.83 -17.45
N LEU A 14 -32.55 -10.94 -17.84
CA LEU A 14 -31.60 -10.30 -16.91
C LEU A 14 -32.32 -9.45 -15.86
N ARG A 15 -33.35 -8.69 -16.24
CA ARG A 15 -34.16 -7.91 -15.29
C ARG A 15 -34.84 -8.83 -14.28
N SER A 16 -35.45 -9.91 -14.76
CA SER A 16 -36.18 -10.85 -13.91
C SER A 16 -35.24 -11.55 -12.93
N GLN A 17 -34.08 -12.00 -13.40
CA GLN A 17 -33.05 -12.60 -12.56
C GLN A 17 -32.54 -11.64 -11.48
N ILE A 18 -32.28 -10.38 -11.82
CA ILE A 18 -31.85 -9.38 -10.82
C ILE A 18 -32.95 -9.12 -9.80
N CYS A 19 -34.19 -8.94 -10.24
CA CYS A 19 -35.33 -8.75 -9.33
C CYS A 19 -35.46 -9.91 -8.35
N GLU A 20 -35.48 -11.14 -8.85
CA GLU A 20 -35.63 -12.35 -8.03
C GLU A 20 -34.50 -12.48 -7.00
N ARG A 21 -33.23 -12.32 -7.43
CA ARG A 21 -32.07 -12.41 -6.52
C ARG A 21 -32.08 -11.32 -5.46
N LEU A 22 -32.50 -10.10 -5.80
CA LEU A 22 -32.60 -9.00 -4.83
C LEU A 22 -33.74 -9.21 -3.84
N GLU A 23 -34.90 -9.71 -4.30
CA GLU A 23 -36.05 -10.01 -3.45
C GLU A 23 -35.74 -11.16 -2.48
N GLU A 24 -35.10 -12.23 -2.95
CA GLU A 24 -34.59 -13.32 -2.12
C GLU A 24 -33.64 -12.80 -1.04
N ALA A 25 -32.62 -12.02 -1.43
CA ALA A 25 -31.63 -11.50 -0.48
C ALA A 25 -32.21 -10.48 0.49
N ALA A 26 -33.19 -9.68 0.08
CA ALA A 26 -33.83 -8.71 0.96
C ALA A 26 -34.61 -9.38 2.11
N HIS A 27 -35.18 -10.56 1.86
CA HIS A 27 -35.79 -11.37 2.90
C HIS A 27 -34.78 -11.72 4.00
N ASP A 28 -33.58 -12.17 3.61
CA ASP A 28 -32.47 -12.46 4.53
C ASP A 28 -31.95 -11.21 5.25
N TRP A 29 -32.13 -10.03 4.67
CA TRP A 29 -31.77 -8.75 5.30
C TRP A 29 -32.86 -8.21 6.23
N GLY A 30 -34.05 -8.82 6.27
CA GLY A 30 -35.17 -8.40 7.11
C GLY A 30 -35.95 -7.19 6.56
N TYR A 31 -35.98 -7.00 5.24
CA TYR A 31 -36.77 -5.96 4.57
C TYR A 31 -37.67 -6.56 3.49
N ASP A 32 -38.84 -5.97 3.30
CA ASP A 32 -39.65 -6.20 2.10
C ASP A 32 -39.09 -5.32 0.96
N LEU A 33 -38.78 -5.95 -0.17
CA LEU A 33 -38.28 -5.27 -1.36
C LEU A 33 -39.35 -5.25 -2.43
N LEU A 34 -39.66 -4.05 -2.91
CA LEU A 34 -40.43 -3.83 -4.13
C LEU A 34 -39.44 -3.64 -5.27
N THR A 35 -39.64 -4.36 -6.38
CA THR A 35 -38.86 -4.17 -7.59
C THR A 35 -39.74 -3.68 -8.73
N ASP A 36 -39.22 -2.68 -9.44
CA ASP A 36 -39.78 -2.16 -10.68
C ASP A 36 -38.81 -2.40 -11.82
N GLN A 37 -39.31 -2.56 -13.04
CA GLN A 37 -38.48 -2.86 -14.21
C GLN A 37 -38.62 -1.81 -15.32
N ALA A 38 -37.51 -1.42 -15.95
CA ALA A 38 -37.53 -0.56 -17.13
C ALA A 38 -36.74 -1.18 -18.29
N ALA A 39 -37.34 -1.21 -19.49
CA ALA A 39 -36.69 -1.81 -20.66
C ALA A 39 -35.74 -0.84 -21.42
N ASN A 40 -35.78 0.44 -21.10
CA ASN A 40 -35.09 1.52 -21.83
C ASN A 40 -34.98 2.78 -20.97
N LEU A 41 -34.16 3.74 -21.43
CA LEU A 41 -33.90 5.00 -20.73
C LEU A 41 -35.18 5.80 -20.48
N HIS A 42 -36.03 6.00 -21.49
CA HIS A 42 -37.26 6.79 -21.34
C HIS A 42 -38.26 6.18 -20.34
N GLU A 43 -38.29 4.85 -20.23
CA GLU A 43 -39.10 4.16 -19.22
C GLU A 43 -38.51 4.34 -17.83
N ALA A 44 -37.19 4.20 -17.67
CA ALA A 44 -36.50 4.42 -16.40
C ALA A 44 -36.72 5.85 -15.89
N GLU A 45 -36.55 6.85 -16.75
CA GLU A 45 -36.76 8.27 -16.38
C GLU A 45 -38.19 8.56 -15.93
N ARG A 46 -39.19 8.11 -16.70
CA ARG A 46 -40.60 8.31 -16.34
C ARG A 46 -40.96 7.64 -15.02
N ARG A 47 -40.34 6.52 -14.68
CA ARG A 47 -40.56 5.82 -13.41
C ARG A 47 -39.92 6.58 -12.27
N VAL A 48 -38.66 7.00 -12.40
CA VAL A 48 -37.96 7.79 -11.37
C VAL A 48 -38.66 9.12 -11.08
N GLU A 49 -39.28 9.74 -12.08
CA GLU A 49 -40.07 10.97 -11.87
C GLU A 49 -41.37 10.77 -11.10
N ARG A 50 -41.96 9.56 -11.15
CA ARG A 50 -43.27 9.25 -10.56
C ARG A 50 -43.16 8.56 -9.22
N THR A 51 -42.05 7.88 -8.97
CA THR A 51 -41.87 6.95 -7.87
C THR A 51 -40.54 7.23 -7.17
N GLY A 52 -40.54 7.24 -5.83
CA GLY A 52 -39.30 7.29 -5.06
C GLY A 52 -38.63 5.91 -5.04
N TYR A 53 -37.35 5.86 -5.42
CA TYR A 53 -36.52 4.65 -5.34
C TYR A 53 -35.40 4.82 -4.33
N ASP A 54 -35.08 3.75 -3.61
CA ASP A 54 -33.92 3.66 -2.72
C ASP A 54 -32.64 3.30 -3.50
N LEU A 55 -32.77 2.66 -4.66
CA LEU A 55 -31.67 2.20 -5.51
C LEU A 55 -32.12 2.04 -6.97
N ILE A 56 -31.20 2.28 -7.90
CA ILE A 56 -31.37 1.93 -9.31
C ILE A 56 -30.26 0.96 -9.73
N VAL A 57 -30.61 -0.16 -10.35
CA VAL A 57 -29.67 -1.05 -11.05
C VAL A 57 -29.86 -0.82 -12.54
N SER A 58 -28.84 -0.37 -13.26
CA SER A 58 -28.96 -0.01 -14.69
C SER A 58 -27.90 -0.66 -15.55
N GLU A 59 -28.31 -1.30 -16.64
CA GLU A 59 -27.41 -1.74 -17.70
C GLU A 59 -26.74 -0.53 -18.36
N VAL A 60 -25.44 -0.64 -18.63
CA VAL A 60 -24.66 0.43 -19.29
C VAL A 60 -25.16 0.66 -20.71
N GLU A 61 -25.46 -0.42 -21.44
CA GLU A 61 -25.93 -0.41 -22.83
C GLU A 61 -27.46 -0.37 -22.93
N LEU A 62 -28.11 0.39 -22.04
CA LEU A 62 -29.56 0.57 -22.07
C LEU A 62 -30.00 1.24 -23.39
N PRO A 63 -31.04 0.76 -24.08
CA PRO A 63 -31.53 1.44 -25.28
C PRO A 63 -32.29 2.71 -24.93
N LEU A 64 -32.40 3.65 -25.88
CA LEU A 64 -33.14 4.90 -25.69
C LEU A 64 -34.64 4.67 -25.52
N ASP A 65 -35.22 3.86 -26.41
CA ASP A 65 -36.62 3.43 -26.42
C ASP A 65 -36.76 1.99 -26.96
N ARG A 66 -38.01 1.48 -27.03
CA ARG A 66 -38.30 0.10 -27.48
C ARG A 66 -38.03 -0.16 -28.96
N GLN A 67 -37.87 0.88 -29.79
CA GLN A 67 -37.69 0.75 -31.24
C GLN A 67 -36.23 1.00 -31.66
N SER A 68 -35.44 1.63 -30.80
CA SER A 68 -34.03 1.90 -31.00
C SER A 68 -33.21 0.62 -30.88
N SER A 69 -32.49 0.25 -31.95
CA SER A 69 -31.39 -0.71 -31.81
C SER A 69 -30.32 -0.09 -30.89
N PRO A 70 -29.62 -0.89 -30.07
CA PRO A 70 -28.46 -0.39 -29.34
C PRO A 70 -27.46 0.14 -30.37
N GLU A 71 -27.29 1.45 -30.44
CA GLU A 71 -26.19 1.99 -31.23
C GLU A 71 -24.90 1.55 -30.55
N ALA A 72 -24.07 0.79 -31.27
CA ALA A 72 -22.79 0.31 -30.78
C ALA A 72 -21.98 1.49 -30.19
N GLY A 73 -21.75 1.45 -28.87
CA GLY A 73 -20.98 2.46 -28.15
C GLY A 73 -21.79 3.53 -27.41
N LYS A 74 -23.12 3.62 -27.53
CA LYS A 74 -23.93 4.54 -26.70
C LYS A 74 -24.16 3.98 -25.29
N LYS A 75 -23.50 4.59 -24.30
CA LYS A 75 -23.55 4.23 -22.87
C LYS A 75 -24.71 4.92 -22.13
N LEU A 76 -25.95 4.69 -22.56
CA LEU A 76 -27.11 5.44 -22.05
C LEU A 76 -27.45 5.13 -20.58
N GLY A 77 -26.98 4.03 -19.99
CA GLY A 77 -27.05 3.81 -18.55
C GLY A 77 -26.23 4.84 -17.75
N CYS A 78 -25.08 5.25 -18.28
CA CYS A 78 -24.29 6.34 -17.69
C CYS A 78 -24.97 7.71 -17.88
N GLU A 79 -25.70 7.89 -18.98
CA GLU A 79 -26.49 9.10 -19.22
C GLU A 79 -27.64 9.23 -18.21
N LEU A 80 -28.30 8.13 -17.84
CA LEU A 80 -29.28 8.12 -16.75
C LEU A 80 -28.68 8.68 -15.45
N LEU A 81 -27.52 8.16 -15.04
CA LEU A 81 -26.81 8.63 -13.84
C LEU A 81 -26.48 10.13 -13.93
N LYS A 82 -26.00 10.59 -15.07
CA LYS A 82 -25.69 12.01 -15.31
C LYS A 82 -26.94 12.89 -15.14
N ARG A 83 -28.06 12.49 -15.74
CA ARG A 83 -29.34 13.23 -15.66
C ARG A 83 -29.92 13.27 -14.25
N LEU A 84 -29.84 12.17 -13.50
CA LEU A 84 -30.24 12.15 -12.09
C LEU A 84 -29.46 13.19 -11.28
N ARG A 85 -28.15 13.28 -11.51
CA ARG A 85 -27.28 14.27 -10.83
C ARG A 85 -27.57 15.70 -11.24
N GLU A 86 -27.75 15.98 -12.54
CA GLU A 86 -28.13 17.32 -13.03
C GLU A 86 -29.44 17.80 -12.39
N ARG A 87 -30.36 16.87 -12.14
CA ARG A 87 -31.63 17.13 -11.45
C ARG A 87 -31.55 17.06 -9.93
N LYS A 88 -30.36 16.84 -9.36
CA LYS A 88 -30.09 16.70 -7.91
C LYS A 88 -30.89 15.58 -7.24
N ILE A 89 -31.16 14.50 -7.96
CA ILE A 89 -31.80 13.29 -7.46
C ILE A 89 -30.70 12.39 -6.89
N GLY A 90 -30.64 12.28 -5.55
CA GLY A 90 -29.57 11.58 -4.82
C GLY A 90 -29.78 10.07 -4.65
N ILE A 91 -30.33 9.40 -5.67
CA ILE A 91 -30.58 7.96 -5.63
C ILE A 91 -29.28 7.23 -6.03
N PRO A 92 -28.80 6.26 -5.24
CA PRO A 92 -27.62 5.49 -5.60
C PRO A 92 -27.88 4.61 -6.83
N VAL A 93 -26.83 4.37 -7.62
CA VAL A 93 -26.92 3.59 -8.86
C VAL A 93 -25.86 2.49 -8.89
N VAL A 94 -26.27 1.27 -9.22
CA VAL A 94 -25.38 0.16 -9.57
C VAL A 94 -25.45 -0.03 -11.08
N LEU A 95 -24.33 0.16 -11.76
CA LEU A 95 -24.22 -0.06 -13.20
C LEU A 95 -23.86 -1.52 -13.48
N ILE A 96 -24.49 -2.14 -14.47
CA ILE A 96 -24.18 -3.50 -14.90
C ILE A 96 -23.79 -3.53 -16.39
N GLY A 97 -22.82 -4.35 -16.78
CA GLY A 97 -22.41 -4.46 -18.19
C GLY A 97 -21.27 -5.43 -18.41
N VAL A 98 -20.79 -5.57 -19.64
CA VAL A 98 -19.66 -6.47 -19.97
C VAL A 98 -18.32 -5.74 -19.74
N SER A 99 -17.35 -6.40 -19.11
CA SER A 99 -16.09 -5.80 -18.64
C SER A 99 -15.07 -5.45 -19.72
N SER A 100 -15.23 -5.94 -20.94
CA SER A 100 -14.26 -5.85 -22.04
C SER A 100 -13.99 -4.42 -22.56
N ASN A 101 -14.54 -3.39 -21.93
CA ASN A 101 -14.41 -1.99 -22.32
C ASN A 101 -13.65 -1.18 -21.24
N LEU A 102 -12.32 -1.07 -21.37
CA LEU A 102 -11.46 -0.30 -20.45
C LEU A 102 -11.86 1.19 -20.35
N ASP A 103 -12.40 1.77 -21.43
CA ASP A 103 -12.90 3.15 -21.42
C ASP A 103 -14.18 3.31 -20.61
N LEU A 104 -14.97 2.24 -20.46
CA LEU A 104 -16.14 2.22 -19.58
C LEU A 104 -15.72 2.29 -18.11
N GLN A 105 -14.71 1.52 -17.71
CA GLN A 105 -14.21 1.56 -16.33
C GLN A 105 -13.66 2.94 -15.96
N ARG A 106 -12.89 3.59 -16.86
CA ARG A 106 -12.39 4.95 -16.64
C ARG A 106 -13.49 5.99 -16.52
N GLU A 107 -14.57 5.86 -17.29
CA GLU A 107 -15.71 6.78 -17.24
C GLU A 107 -16.54 6.60 -15.97
N ILE A 108 -16.76 5.35 -15.54
CA ILE A 108 -17.45 5.04 -14.28
C ILE A 108 -16.62 5.50 -13.07
N GLN A 109 -15.30 5.32 -13.07
CA GLN A 109 -14.43 5.79 -11.99
C GLN A 109 -14.46 7.31 -11.80
N LYS A 110 -14.67 8.09 -12.87
CA LYS A 110 -14.88 9.55 -12.77
C LYS A 110 -16.23 9.90 -12.12
N GLN A 111 -17.18 8.97 -12.12
CA GLN A 111 -18.52 9.14 -11.60
C GLN A 111 -18.56 8.56 -10.18
N ALA A 112 -18.08 9.33 -9.20
CA ALA A 112 -17.89 8.93 -7.78
C ALA A 112 -19.12 8.42 -6.99
N ALA A 113 -20.26 8.16 -7.64
CA ALA A 113 -21.52 7.78 -7.01
C ALA A 113 -22.18 6.52 -7.61
N ALA A 114 -21.47 5.75 -8.45
CA ALA A 114 -21.97 4.49 -8.98
C ALA A 114 -20.96 3.35 -8.78
N ASP A 115 -21.45 2.22 -8.29
CA ASP A 115 -20.70 0.95 -8.30
C ASP A 115 -20.96 0.23 -9.64
N PHE A 116 -20.03 -0.63 -10.09
CA PHE A 116 -20.15 -1.37 -11.36
C PHE A 116 -20.02 -2.88 -11.15
N VAL A 117 -20.92 -3.64 -11.78
CA VAL A 117 -20.90 -5.10 -11.81
C VAL A 117 -20.73 -5.58 -13.25
N ALA A 118 -19.73 -6.43 -13.44
CA ALA A 118 -19.43 -7.00 -14.73
C ALA A 118 -20.21 -8.31 -14.93
N LEU A 119 -21.06 -8.37 -15.94
CA LEU A 119 -21.96 -9.50 -16.23
C LEU A 119 -21.24 -10.73 -16.81
N ASP A 120 -20.03 -10.54 -17.33
CA ASP A 120 -19.15 -11.60 -17.83
C ASP A 120 -18.35 -12.31 -16.71
N PHE A 121 -18.58 -11.93 -15.44
CA PHE A 121 -17.97 -12.58 -14.28
C PHE A 121 -18.85 -13.73 -13.77
N PRO A 122 -18.24 -14.83 -13.27
CA PRO A 122 -18.98 -15.85 -12.54
C PRO A 122 -19.68 -15.22 -11.31
N ASN A 123 -20.93 -15.63 -11.05
CA ASN A 123 -21.74 -15.17 -9.92
C ASN A 123 -21.98 -13.66 -9.90
N TRP A 124 -22.06 -13.00 -11.07
CA TRP A 124 -22.32 -11.56 -11.15
C TRP A 124 -23.60 -11.13 -10.41
N ASP A 125 -24.57 -12.03 -10.28
CA ASP A 125 -25.83 -11.81 -9.59
C ASP A 125 -25.65 -11.63 -8.08
N ASP A 126 -24.76 -12.42 -7.46
CA ASP A 126 -24.35 -12.21 -6.06
C ASP A 126 -23.70 -10.83 -5.87
N TRP A 127 -22.97 -10.34 -6.87
CA TRP A 127 -22.33 -9.03 -6.80
C TRP A 127 -23.37 -7.92 -6.88
N VAL A 128 -24.38 -8.04 -7.76
CA VAL A 128 -25.51 -7.10 -7.80
C VAL A 128 -26.20 -7.05 -6.44
N VAL A 129 -26.42 -8.20 -5.81
CA VAL A 129 -26.99 -8.31 -4.45
C VAL A 129 -26.12 -7.58 -3.42
N ASP A 130 -24.82 -7.86 -3.36
CA ASP A 130 -23.89 -7.25 -2.40
C ASP A 130 -23.80 -5.72 -2.54
N PHE A 131 -23.64 -5.22 -3.78
CA PHE A 131 -23.61 -3.78 -4.02
C PHE A 131 -24.94 -3.12 -3.70
N SER A 132 -26.06 -3.80 -3.97
CA SER A 132 -27.38 -3.30 -3.59
C SER A 132 -27.54 -3.25 -2.07
N ARG A 133 -27.04 -4.25 -1.34
CA ARG A 133 -27.08 -4.30 0.13
C ARG A 133 -26.45 -3.08 0.79
N LYS A 134 -25.28 -2.64 0.28
CA LYS A 134 -24.57 -1.44 0.74
C LYS A 134 -25.48 -0.22 0.77
N PHE A 135 -26.31 -0.03 -0.26
CA PHE A 135 -27.19 1.13 -0.38
C PHE A 135 -28.51 0.94 0.37
N LEU A 136 -29.07 -0.27 0.35
CA LEU A 136 -30.39 -0.55 0.89
C LEU A 136 -30.40 -0.66 2.42
N THR A 137 -29.33 -1.18 3.03
CA THR A 137 -29.28 -1.42 4.49
C THR A 137 -28.88 -0.20 5.31
N ARG A 138 -28.29 0.85 4.70
CA ARG A 138 -27.72 2.03 5.39
C ARG A 138 -26.80 1.70 6.58
N ILE A 139 -26.24 0.49 6.64
CA ILE A 139 -25.22 0.15 7.63
C ILE A 139 -23.91 0.81 7.17
N ALA A 140 -23.43 1.75 7.97
CA ALA A 140 -22.22 2.54 7.71
C ALA A 140 -20.90 1.72 7.83
N ASP A 141 -20.99 0.44 8.16
CA ASP A 141 -19.85 -0.43 8.52
C ASP A 141 -19.44 -1.44 7.44
N PHE A 142 -19.61 -1.12 6.15
CA PHE A 142 -18.80 -1.82 5.15
C PHE A 142 -17.42 -1.16 5.11
N SER A 143 -16.48 -1.75 5.87
CA SER A 143 -15.06 -1.54 5.58
C SER A 143 -14.84 -1.78 4.08
N PRO A 144 -14.25 -0.82 3.35
CA PRO A 144 -14.07 -0.98 1.92
C PRO A 144 -13.26 -2.25 1.67
N LEU A 145 -13.63 -3.00 0.63
CA LEU A 145 -12.90 -4.20 0.24
C LEU A 145 -11.41 -3.84 0.07
N SER A 146 -10.55 -4.66 0.66
CA SER A 146 -9.10 -4.56 0.49
C SER A 146 -8.55 -5.87 -0.05
N LEU A 147 -7.51 -5.77 -0.86
CA LEU A 147 -6.88 -6.91 -1.50
C LEU A 147 -5.44 -7.01 -1.04
N ASP A 148 -5.09 -8.11 -0.39
CA ASP A 148 -3.71 -8.44 -0.06
C ASP A 148 -3.16 -9.43 -1.09
N VAL A 149 -2.01 -9.10 -1.68
CA VAL A 149 -1.31 -9.90 -2.70
C VAL A 149 0.10 -10.16 -2.23
N ASP A 150 0.39 -11.39 -1.87
CA ASP A 150 1.73 -11.88 -1.63
C ASP A 150 2.31 -12.45 -2.92
N ILE A 151 3.42 -11.90 -3.39
CA ILE A 151 4.25 -12.46 -4.47
C ILE A 151 5.46 -13.10 -3.81
N VAL A 152 5.50 -14.43 -3.80
CA VAL A 152 6.51 -15.22 -3.07
C VAL A 152 7.64 -15.62 -4.01
N LEU A 153 8.81 -15.06 -3.77
CA LEU A 153 10.03 -15.22 -4.56
C LEU A 153 11.07 -16.06 -3.81
N HIS A 154 10.75 -17.33 -3.53
CA HIS A 154 11.59 -18.29 -2.80
C HIS A 154 12.65 -18.95 -3.74
N PRO A 155 13.86 -19.32 -3.27
CA PRO A 155 14.81 -20.12 -4.03
C PRO A 155 14.26 -21.52 -4.35
N ALA A 156 14.71 -22.04 -5.49
CA ALA A 156 14.29 -23.27 -6.19
C ALA A 156 13.23 -23.09 -7.30
N ASP A 157 13.05 -21.87 -7.82
CA ASP A 157 12.14 -21.55 -8.95
C ASP A 157 10.65 -21.89 -8.68
N CYS A 158 10.31 -22.19 -7.42
CA CYS A 158 8.95 -22.42 -6.95
C CYS A 158 8.31 -21.09 -6.52
N TYR A 159 8.26 -20.13 -7.43
CA TYR A 159 7.59 -18.86 -7.17
C TYR A 159 6.09 -19.08 -7.11
N THR A 160 5.43 -18.42 -6.16
CA THR A 160 3.98 -18.57 -5.96
C THR A 160 3.36 -17.22 -5.65
N TYR A 161 2.04 -17.16 -5.72
CA TYR A 161 1.28 -16.05 -5.20
C TYR A 161 0.29 -16.52 -4.14
N ARG A 162 -0.10 -15.61 -3.26
CA ARG A 162 -1.30 -15.72 -2.43
C ARG A 162 -2.10 -14.43 -2.54
N MET A 163 -3.40 -14.51 -2.80
CA MET A 163 -4.30 -13.36 -2.87
C MET A 163 -5.46 -13.55 -1.89
N GLN A 164 -5.75 -12.52 -1.11
CA GLN A 164 -6.90 -12.49 -0.20
C GLN A 164 -7.67 -11.20 -0.40
N LEU A 165 -8.94 -11.33 -0.79
CA LEU A 165 -9.88 -10.22 -0.75
C LEU A 165 -10.53 -10.20 0.64
N HIS A 166 -10.29 -9.14 1.40
CA HIS A 166 -10.88 -8.92 2.71
C HIS A 166 -12.22 -8.18 2.59
N GLY A 167 -13.12 -8.45 3.53
CA GLY A 167 -14.50 -7.98 3.48
C GLY A 167 -15.44 -8.87 2.66
N ARG A 168 -14.94 -10.00 2.12
CA ARG A 168 -15.75 -11.08 1.56
C ARG A 168 -15.36 -12.43 2.20
N PRO A 169 -16.32 -13.34 2.40
CA PRO A 169 -16.02 -14.72 2.78
C PRO A 169 -15.34 -15.43 1.60
N GLY A 170 -14.17 -16.01 1.85
CA GLY A 170 -13.39 -16.72 0.85
C GLY A 170 -12.02 -17.10 1.40
N SER A 171 -11.55 -18.29 1.04
CA SER A 171 -10.18 -18.68 1.37
C SER A 171 -9.18 -17.95 0.48
N PRO A 172 -7.93 -17.74 0.94
CA PRO A 172 -6.91 -17.15 0.11
C PRO A 172 -6.69 -17.99 -1.15
N GLU A 173 -6.67 -17.33 -2.30
CA GLU A 173 -6.29 -17.97 -3.56
C GLU A 173 -4.78 -18.11 -3.61
N THR A 174 -4.29 -19.25 -4.09
CA THR A 174 -2.85 -19.50 -4.24
C THR A 174 -2.57 -20.18 -5.56
N GLY A 175 -1.38 -19.98 -6.10
CA GLY A 175 -0.97 -20.61 -7.34
C GLY A 175 0.49 -20.37 -7.68
N PRO A 176 1.03 -21.10 -8.68
CA PRO A 176 2.40 -20.92 -9.13
C PRO A 176 2.58 -19.64 -9.94
N LEU A 177 3.80 -19.10 -9.92
CA LEU A 177 4.28 -18.03 -10.79
C LEU A 177 5.48 -18.52 -11.60
N HIS A 178 5.47 -18.24 -12.89
CA HIS A 178 6.51 -18.57 -13.85
C HIS A 178 7.33 -17.31 -14.11
N ILE A 179 8.42 -17.15 -13.37
CA ILE A 179 9.34 -16.02 -13.49
C ILE A 179 10.73 -16.55 -13.84
N GLU A 180 11.39 -15.95 -14.83
CA GLU A 180 12.76 -16.33 -15.17
C GLU A 180 13.76 -15.83 -14.13
N ARG A 181 14.34 -16.73 -13.34
CA ARG A 181 15.35 -16.38 -12.32
C ARG A 181 16.52 -15.55 -12.87
N LYS A 182 17.06 -15.93 -14.03
CA LYS A 182 18.16 -15.19 -14.68
C LYS A 182 17.80 -13.74 -15.01
N LYS A 183 16.51 -13.45 -15.29
CA LYS A 183 16.06 -12.06 -15.47
C LYS A 183 16.08 -11.32 -14.13
N LEU A 184 15.54 -11.91 -13.06
CA LEU A 184 15.60 -11.30 -11.71
C LEU A 184 17.05 -11.01 -11.27
N GLU A 185 17.96 -11.96 -11.45
CA GLU A 185 19.39 -11.79 -11.12
C GLU A 185 20.00 -10.57 -11.85
N ARG A 186 19.71 -10.42 -13.15
CA ARG A 186 20.17 -9.26 -13.94
C ARG A 186 19.55 -7.94 -13.46
N LEU A 187 18.29 -7.95 -13.05
CA LEU A 187 17.64 -6.76 -12.50
C LEU A 187 18.29 -6.35 -11.17
N GLY A 188 18.60 -7.31 -10.30
CA GLY A 188 19.29 -7.08 -9.03
C GLY A 188 20.69 -6.48 -9.21
N GLN A 189 21.44 -6.93 -10.23
CA GLN A 189 22.76 -6.38 -10.55
C GLN A 189 22.73 -4.92 -11.04
N ARG A 190 21.63 -4.49 -11.68
CA ARG A 190 21.46 -3.11 -12.18
C ARG A 190 21.04 -2.14 -11.08
N ALA A 191 20.29 -2.61 -10.08
CA ALA A 191 19.62 -1.77 -9.09
C ALA A 191 20.50 -0.74 -8.38
N PRO A 192 21.74 -1.05 -7.93
CA PRO A 192 22.58 -0.10 -7.21
C PRO A 192 23.03 1.10 -8.05
N THR A 193 23.08 0.95 -9.38
CA THR A 193 23.63 1.99 -10.28
C THR A 193 22.58 2.99 -10.76
N ILE A 194 21.30 2.63 -10.71
CA ILE A 194 20.17 3.43 -11.22
C ILE A 194 20.24 4.91 -10.83
N PRO A 195 20.35 5.30 -9.54
CA PRO A 195 20.25 6.71 -9.14
C PRO A 195 21.38 7.58 -9.68
N THR A 196 22.46 6.97 -10.19
CA THR A 196 23.62 7.67 -10.76
C THR A 196 23.55 7.83 -12.28
N LEU A 197 22.59 7.18 -12.94
CA LEU A 197 22.44 7.24 -14.39
C LEU A 197 21.70 8.51 -14.81
N PRO A 198 22.07 9.13 -15.94
CA PRO A 198 21.17 10.06 -16.61
C PRO A 198 19.83 9.38 -16.90
N GLU A 199 18.72 10.12 -16.82
CA GLU A 199 17.38 9.57 -17.09
C GLU A 199 17.06 8.33 -16.24
N TRP A 200 17.51 8.34 -14.97
CA TRP A 200 17.40 7.22 -14.04
C TRP A 200 15.98 6.65 -13.93
N GLU A 201 14.94 7.49 -14.05
CA GLU A 201 13.54 7.06 -14.01
C GLU A 201 13.20 6.16 -15.21
N GLY A 202 13.75 6.43 -16.40
CA GLY A 202 13.61 5.57 -17.57
C GLY A 202 14.20 4.18 -17.32
N HIS A 203 15.39 4.12 -16.73
CA HIS A 203 15.98 2.85 -16.31
C HIS A 203 15.19 2.13 -15.22
N LEU A 204 14.60 2.88 -14.29
CA LEU A 204 13.69 2.32 -13.29
C LEU A 204 12.42 1.75 -13.95
N ALA A 205 11.87 2.45 -14.94
CA ALA A 205 10.72 1.99 -15.72
C ALA A 205 11.01 0.71 -16.49
N GLU A 206 12.19 0.57 -17.11
CA GLU A 206 12.61 -0.66 -17.78
C GLU A 206 12.64 -1.87 -16.81
N ILE A 207 13.14 -1.66 -15.58
CA ILE A 207 13.09 -2.70 -14.54
C ILE A 207 11.64 -3.04 -14.21
N GLY A 208 10.82 -2.02 -14.01
CA GLY A 208 9.41 -2.15 -13.70
C GLY A 208 8.61 -2.92 -14.74
N GLU A 209 8.81 -2.60 -16.01
CA GLU A 209 8.18 -3.26 -17.15
C GLU A 209 8.67 -4.69 -17.32
N THR A 210 9.96 -4.95 -17.07
CA THR A 210 10.50 -6.32 -17.06
C THR A 210 9.85 -7.15 -15.94
N LEU A 211 9.67 -6.57 -14.75
CA LEU A 211 8.95 -7.21 -13.65
C LEU A 211 7.47 -7.45 -14.02
N GLY A 212 6.81 -6.47 -14.63
CA GLY A 212 5.42 -6.61 -15.09
C GLY A 212 5.25 -7.68 -16.18
N GLU A 213 6.20 -7.79 -17.10
CA GLU A 213 6.25 -8.90 -18.08
C GLU A 213 6.36 -10.24 -17.34
N GLN A 214 7.29 -10.37 -16.39
CA GLN A 214 7.52 -11.62 -15.67
C GLN A 214 6.35 -12.01 -14.77
N ILE A 215 5.73 -11.05 -14.08
CA ILE A 215 4.69 -11.32 -13.08
C ILE A 215 3.32 -11.36 -13.74
N PHE A 216 2.95 -10.39 -14.56
CA PHE A 216 1.60 -10.32 -15.13
C PHE A 216 1.47 -11.01 -16.49
N GLN A 217 2.33 -10.67 -17.47
CA GLN A 217 2.13 -11.15 -18.85
C GLN A 217 2.35 -12.65 -18.99
N LYS A 218 3.34 -13.21 -18.26
CA LYS A 218 3.63 -14.65 -18.29
C LYS A 218 2.71 -15.51 -17.42
N ASN A 219 1.95 -14.91 -16.50
CA ASN A 219 1.10 -15.64 -15.55
C ASN A 219 -0.36 -15.28 -15.77
N TYR A 220 -0.96 -15.81 -16.83
CA TYR A 220 -2.34 -15.52 -17.19
C TYR A 220 -3.34 -15.76 -16.05
N GLU A 221 -3.25 -16.90 -15.36
CA GLU A 221 -4.17 -17.22 -14.25
C GLU A 221 -4.03 -16.21 -13.10
N PHE A 222 -2.80 -15.93 -12.66
CA PHE A 222 -2.55 -14.89 -11.66
C PHE A 222 -3.13 -13.54 -12.09
N THR A 223 -2.83 -13.09 -13.31
CA THR A 223 -3.27 -11.79 -13.83
C THR A 223 -4.77 -11.69 -13.96
N LYS A 224 -5.42 -12.75 -14.43
CA LYS A 224 -6.87 -12.83 -14.52
C LYS A 224 -7.47 -12.63 -13.13
N ARG A 225 -7.05 -13.42 -12.14
CA ARG A 225 -7.53 -13.34 -10.75
C ARG A 225 -7.22 -12.01 -10.09
N PHE A 226 -6.00 -11.50 -10.26
CA PHE A 226 -5.60 -10.20 -9.75
C PHE A 226 -6.50 -9.08 -10.29
N ARG A 227 -6.79 -9.09 -11.60
CA ARG A 227 -7.70 -8.11 -12.23
C ARG A 227 -9.15 -8.28 -11.76
N GLU A 228 -9.60 -9.51 -11.52
CA GLU A 228 -10.92 -9.78 -10.95
C GLU A 228 -11.07 -9.17 -9.54
N CYS A 229 -10.11 -9.45 -8.65
CA CYS A 229 -10.09 -8.87 -7.32
C CYS A 229 -9.91 -7.34 -7.35
N LEU A 230 -9.05 -6.84 -8.24
CA LEU A 230 -8.83 -5.40 -8.41
C LEU A 230 -10.11 -4.67 -8.85
N GLY A 231 -10.93 -5.30 -9.71
CA GLY A 231 -12.23 -4.76 -10.12
C GLY A 231 -13.24 -4.66 -8.99
N ALA A 232 -13.12 -5.51 -7.96
CA ALA A 232 -13.96 -5.44 -6.76
C ALA A 232 -13.52 -4.34 -5.78
N VAL A 233 -12.24 -3.96 -5.81
CA VAL A 233 -11.69 -2.92 -4.93
C VAL A 233 -11.88 -1.54 -5.56
N GLN A 234 -12.67 -0.68 -4.90
CA GLN A 234 -12.99 0.68 -5.40
C GLN A 234 -11.75 1.58 -5.58
N ASN A 235 -10.67 1.34 -4.83
CA ASN A 235 -9.47 2.18 -4.85
C ASN A 235 -8.19 1.36 -4.72
N LYS A 236 -7.22 1.54 -5.64
CA LYS A 236 -5.91 0.88 -5.59
C LYS A 236 -5.14 1.12 -4.28
N LYS A 237 -5.46 2.18 -3.55
CA LYS A 237 -4.97 2.46 -2.19
C LYS A 237 -5.29 1.36 -1.16
N ASN A 238 -6.31 0.55 -1.42
CA ASN A 238 -6.74 -0.60 -0.60
C ASN A 238 -6.16 -1.93 -1.11
N VAL A 239 -5.22 -1.90 -2.05
CA VAL A 239 -4.50 -3.09 -2.53
C VAL A 239 -3.12 -3.09 -1.89
N ASN A 240 -2.76 -4.11 -1.13
CA ASN A 240 -1.42 -4.29 -0.58
C ASN A 240 -0.66 -5.30 -1.42
N ILE A 241 0.44 -4.87 -2.05
CA ILE A 241 1.32 -5.78 -2.79
C ILE A 241 2.57 -6.01 -1.94
N ARG A 242 2.71 -7.24 -1.46
CA ARG A 242 3.83 -7.66 -0.61
C ARG A 242 4.70 -8.66 -1.35
N PHE A 243 5.97 -8.32 -1.51
CA PHE A 243 6.95 -9.28 -2.01
C PHE A 243 7.55 -10.06 -0.84
N VAL A 244 7.37 -11.38 -0.84
CA VAL A 244 8.03 -12.27 0.12
C VAL A 244 9.33 -12.73 -0.50
N VAL A 245 10.47 -12.26 0.02
CA VAL A 245 11.77 -12.37 -0.65
C VAL A 245 12.82 -13.08 0.20
N GLU A 246 13.76 -13.71 -0.49
CA GLU A 246 15.02 -14.14 0.07
C GLU A 246 16.18 -13.21 -0.32
N LYS A 247 17.35 -13.46 0.27
CA LYS A 247 18.52 -12.59 0.20
C LYS A 247 19.03 -12.39 -1.23
N ASP A 248 18.90 -13.40 -2.09
CA ASP A 248 19.34 -13.34 -3.49
C ASP A 248 18.43 -12.48 -4.38
N VAL A 249 17.14 -12.39 -4.06
CA VAL A 249 16.16 -11.56 -4.78
C VAL A 249 16.06 -10.15 -4.20
N HIS A 250 16.44 -9.94 -2.93
CA HIS A 250 16.34 -8.64 -2.28
C HIS A 250 17.03 -7.47 -3.00
N PRO A 251 18.16 -7.64 -3.73
CA PRO A 251 18.73 -6.52 -4.50
C PRO A 251 17.81 -5.98 -5.61
N VAL A 252 16.83 -6.75 -6.09
CA VAL A 252 15.92 -6.32 -7.16
C VAL A 252 15.06 -5.15 -6.71
N THR A 253 14.84 -4.15 -7.57
CA THR A 253 13.90 -3.03 -7.32
C THR A 253 12.45 -3.43 -7.56
N LEU A 254 11.94 -4.35 -6.73
CA LEU A 254 10.59 -4.92 -6.85
C LEU A 254 9.47 -3.88 -6.77
N GLU A 255 9.71 -2.80 -6.04
CA GLU A 255 8.78 -1.68 -5.86
C GLU A 255 8.52 -0.91 -7.16
N ALA A 256 9.45 -1.01 -8.13
CA ALA A 256 9.26 -0.45 -9.46
C ALA A 256 8.29 -1.25 -10.33
N LEU A 257 7.66 -2.32 -9.83
CA LEU A 257 6.65 -3.10 -10.56
C LEU A 257 5.71 -2.20 -11.37
N LYS A 258 5.63 -2.44 -12.68
CA LYS A 258 4.85 -1.63 -13.62
C LYS A 258 4.44 -2.47 -14.83
N GLU A 259 3.23 -2.25 -15.34
CA GLU A 259 2.82 -2.76 -16.66
C GLU A 259 3.17 -1.74 -17.75
N ALA A 260 3.40 -2.20 -18.98
CA ALA A 260 3.79 -1.33 -20.09
C ALA A 260 2.77 -0.21 -20.32
N GLY A 261 3.25 1.04 -20.36
CA GLY A 261 2.40 2.22 -20.54
C GLY A 261 1.61 2.68 -19.30
N GLU A 262 1.74 1.99 -18.16
CA GLU A 262 1.06 2.33 -16.91
C GLU A 262 2.00 3.08 -15.93
N ARG A 263 1.45 3.55 -14.81
CA ARG A 263 2.25 4.12 -13.71
C ARG A 263 2.89 3.02 -12.86
N PHE A 264 3.92 3.38 -12.09
CA PHE A 264 4.50 2.49 -11.09
C PHE A 264 3.47 2.08 -10.03
N TRP A 265 3.42 0.80 -9.68
CA TRP A 265 2.51 0.32 -8.62
C TRP A 265 2.81 0.97 -7.27
N MET A 266 4.07 1.29 -6.96
CA MET A 266 4.44 2.00 -5.73
C MET A 266 3.88 3.43 -5.62
N LEU A 267 3.30 3.99 -6.69
CA LEU A 267 2.58 5.27 -6.70
C LEU A 267 1.05 5.07 -6.74
N GLU A 268 0.57 3.83 -6.78
CA GLU A 268 -0.85 3.49 -6.89
C GLU A 268 -1.37 2.74 -5.66
N ALA A 269 -0.55 1.83 -5.12
CA ALA A 269 -0.84 0.88 -4.04
C ALA A 269 0.37 0.77 -3.09
N PRO A 270 0.19 0.43 -1.80
CA PRO A 270 1.33 0.07 -0.97
C PRO A 270 2.08 -1.14 -1.55
N VAL A 271 3.37 -0.92 -1.86
CA VAL A 271 4.29 -1.97 -2.30
C VAL A 271 5.44 -2.06 -1.32
N TYR A 272 5.57 -3.20 -0.66
CA TYR A 272 6.52 -3.44 0.43
C TYR A 272 6.97 -4.90 0.44
N ARG A 273 7.85 -5.26 1.38
CA ARG A 273 8.44 -6.59 1.45
C ARG A 273 8.15 -7.29 2.77
N ARG A 274 8.28 -8.60 2.73
CA ARG A 274 8.52 -9.47 3.87
C ARG A 274 9.71 -10.34 3.53
N VAL A 275 10.61 -10.57 4.48
CA VAL A 275 11.62 -11.63 4.31
C VAL A 275 11.10 -12.93 4.91
N THR A 276 11.66 -14.08 4.54
CA THR A 276 11.11 -15.42 4.86
C THR A 276 10.91 -15.73 6.35
N GLU A 277 11.44 -14.91 7.24
CA GLU A 277 11.25 -15.04 8.68
C GLU A 277 10.09 -14.20 9.21
N TYR A 278 9.38 -14.77 10.18
CA TYR A 278 8.23 -14.20 10.83
C TYR A 278 8.52 -13.87 12.29
N THR A 279 7.83 -12.86 12.80
CA THR A 279 7.76 -12.56 14.23
C THR A 279 6.31 -12.57 14.68
N ASP A 280 6.06 -13.17 15.85
CA ASP A 280 4.75 -13.13 16.51
C ASP A 280 4.44 -11.74 17.08
N ARG A 281 5.44 -10.86 17.12
CA ARG A 281 5.29 -9.49 17.57
C ARG A 281 4.63 -8.66 16.46
N PRO A 282 3.42 -8.09 16.67
CA PRO A 282 2.79 -7.23 15.68
C PRO A 282 3.63 -5.97 15.42
N ALA A 283 3.56 -5.44 14.20
CA ALA A 283 4.17 -4.20 13.81
C ALA A 283 3.36 -3.01 14.32
N LEU A 284 3.91 -1.81 14.18
CA LEU A 284 3.25 -0.60 14.64
C LEU A 284 1.87 -0.46 13.98
N PHE A 285 0.85 -0.22 14.80
CA PHE A 285 -0.57 -0.11 14.45
C PHE A 285 -1.24 -1.40 13.95
N GLN A 286 -0.66 -2.57 14.20
CA GLN A 286 -1.29 -3.85 13.87
C GLN A 286 -1.94 -4.55 15.08
N ASP A 287 -1.81 -3.99 16.28
CA ASP A 287 -2.47 -4.45 17.50
C ASP A 287 -3.20 -3.32 18.23
N ASP A 288 -4.06 -3.67 19.19
CA ASP A 288 -4.82 -2.68 19.98
C ASP A 288 -3.89 -1.81 20.84
N GLU A 289 -2.76 -2.37 21.31
CA GLU A 289 -1.75 -1.65 22.08
C GLU A 289 -1.26 -0.42 21.30
N THR A 290 -0.87 -0.59 20.04
CA THR A 290 -0.33 0.54 19.27
C THR A 290 -1.41 1.33 18.53
N LYS A 291 -2.56 0.73 18.19
CA LYS A 291 -3.70 1.46 17.59
C LYS A 291 -4.35 2.44 18.56
N ALA A 292 -4.51 2.04 19.82
CA ALA A 292 -5.24 2.78 20.83
C ALA A 292 -4.36 3.25 22.00
N GLY A 293 -3.25 2.59 22.31
CA GLY A 293 -2.37 3.01 23.40
C GLY A 293 -1.41 4.13 23.01
N PRO A 294 -0.65 4.66 23.99
CA PRO A 294 0.32 5.71 23.74
C PRO A 294 1.55 5.20 22.99
N ILE A 295 2.04 5.96 22.00
CA ILE A 295 3.21 5.60 21.19
C ILE A 295 4.48 6.26 21.73
N ASN A 296 5.44 5.46 22.20
CA ASN A 296 6.75 5.93 22.62
C ASN A 296 7.74 5.91 21.45
N CYS A 297 8.50 6.99 21.26
CA CYS A 297 9.46 7.15 20.17
C CYS A 297 10.83 7.57 20.71
N LEU A 298 11.86 6.77 20.43
CA LEU A 298 13.26 7.14 20.67
C LEU A 298 13.88 7.61 19.35
N ILE A 299 14.42 8.82 19.34
CA ILE A 299 15.11 9.43 18.21
C ILE A 299 16.60 9.41 18.51
N ILE A 300 17.38 8.64 17.76
CA ILE A 300 18.81 8.48 17.94
C ILE A 300 19.53 9.35 16.91
N LYS A 301 20.17 10.42 17.38
CA LYS A 301 20.97 11.33 16.58
C LYS A 301 22.41 10.81 16.51
N SER A 302 22.75 10.19 15.38
CA SER A 302 24.02 9.48 15.19
C SER A 302 24.94 10.15 14.17
N GLU A 303 25.12 11.46 14.33
CA GLU A 303 26.02 12.25 13.49
C GLU A 303 27.48 11.92 13.79
N VAL A 304 28.24 11.59 12.76
CA VAL A 304 29.70 11.42 12.85
C VAL A 304 30.37 12.48 11.97
N GLY A 305 31.54 12.95 12.41
CA GLY A 305 32.36 13.87 11.63
C GLY A 305 32.99 13.20 10.40
N ASP A 306 33.81 13.95 9.66
CA ASP A 306 34.59 13.39 8.54
C ASP A 306 35.68 12.46 9.10
N VAL A 307 35.45 11.15 8.97
CA VAL A 307 36.29 10.13 9.61
C VAL A 307 36.39 8.87 8.76
N ILE A 308 37.57 8.27 8.76
CA ILE A 308 37.80 6.95 8.18
C ILE A 308 37.70 5.94 9.32
N VAL A 309 36.80 4.97 9.19
CA VAL A 309 36.66 3.86 10.14
C VAL A 309 37.78 2.86 9.87
N PRO A 310 38.83 2.77 10.73
CA PRO A 310 40.06 2.06 10.34
C PRO A 310 39.86 0.57 10.06
N LYS A 311 38.91 -0.06 10.75
CA LYS A 311 38.58 -1.49 10.57
C LYS A 311 37.88 -1.77 9.24
N LEU A 312 37.09 -0.82 8.74
CA LEU A 312 36.24 -0.99 7.56
C LEU A 312 36.79 -0.29 6.32
N GLY A 313 37.73 0.65 6.49
CA GLY A 313 38.22 1.51 5.40
C GLY A 313 37.16 2.49 4.86
N ALA A 314 35.98 2.52 5.46
CA ALA A 314 34.87 3.38 5.06
C ALA A 314 35.08 4.82 5.53
N ARG A 315 34.92 5.79 4.62
CA ARG A 315 34.92 7.21 4.96
C ARG A 315 33.49 7.69 5.18
N LEU A 316 33.19 8.14 6.39
CA LEU A 316 31.89 8.70 6.75
C LEU A 316 31.98 10.22 6.60
N LYS A 317 31.09 10.80 5.78
CA LYS A 317 31.01 12.26 5.59
C LYS A 317 30.07 12.87 6.62
N PRO A 318 30.23 14.15 7.00
CA PRO A 318 29.26 14.81 7.88
C PRO A 318 27.84 14.81 7.27
N LEU A 319 26.83 14.49 8.09
CA LEU A 319 25.41 14.58 7.74
C LEU A 319 24.81 15.79 8.44
N LYS A 320 24.61 16.88 7.68
CA LYS A 320 24.30 18.20 8.27
C LYS A 320 22.84 18.32 8.69
N ASN A 321 21.95 17.52 8.12
CA ASN A 321 20.52 17.60 8.40
C ASN A 321 20.06 16.61 9.47
N VAL A 322 20.91 15.71 9.97
CA VAL A 322 20.56 14.81 11.08
C VAL A 322 20.02 15.58 12.31
N PRO A 323 20.63 16.70 12.76
CA PRO A 323 20.04 17.52 13.83
C PRO A 323 18.70 18.15 13.46
N LEU A 324 18.52 18.58 12.21
CA LEU A 324 17.28 19.21 11.74
C LEU A 324 16.14 18.18 11.62
N GLU A 325 16.43 16.99 11.09
CA GLU A 325 15.52 15.85 11.01
C GLU A 325 15.02 15.46 12.40
N ALA A 326 15.94 15.22 13.34
CA ALA A 326 15.61 14.86 14.72
C ALA A 326 14.76 15.94 15.41
N ALA A 327 15.14 17.21 15.28
CA ALA A 327 14.41 18.33 15.87
C ALA A 327 13.03 18.55 15.22
N SER A 328 12.90 18.33 13.91
CA SER A 328 11.62 18.41 13.20
C SER A 328 10.67 17.32 13.69
N LEU A 329 11.17 16.08 13.79
CA LEU A 329 10.40 14.93 14.25
C LEU A 329 9.98 15.08 15.72
N SER A 330 10.91 15.40 16.63
CA SER A 330 10.57 15.62 18.04
C SER A 330 9.50 16.71 18.18
N ARG A 331 9.67 17.85 17.50
CA ARG A 331 8.68 18.94 17.52
C ARG A 331 7.33 18.51 16.98
N PHE A 332 7.29 17.74 15.90
CA PHE A 332 6.04 17.21 15.34
C PHE A 332 5.34 16.30 16.34
N LEU A 333 6.05 15.37 16.98
CA LEU A 333 5.48 14.41 17.91
C LEU A 333 5.09 15.04 19.26
N GLU A 334 5.84 16.04 19.72
CA GLU A 334 5.65 16.69 21.02
C GLU A 334 4.68 17.88 20.99
N LYS A 335 4.34 18.37 19.79
CA LYS A 335 3.32 19.39 19.61
C LYS A 335 2.02 18.97 20.34
N PRO A 336 1.45 19.78 21.26
CA PRO A 336 0.35 19.36 22.13
C PRO A 336 -0.84 18.76 21.38
N GLU A 337 -1.22 19.35 20.25
CA GLU A 337 -2.33 18.87 19.43
C GLU A 337 -2.04 17.50 18.82
N ASN A 338 -0.79 17.23 18.42
CA ASN A 338 -0.39 15.93 17.89
C ASN A 338 -0.23 14.89 18.99
N ARG A 339 0.29 15.28 20.16
CA ARG A 339 0.37 14.39 21.33
C ARG A 339 -1.00 13.86 21.73
N GLU A 340 -1.99 14.74 21.78
CA GLU A 340 -3.37 14.38 22.12
C GLU A 340 -4.02 13.57 20.98
N ARG A 341 -4.02 14.11 19.75
CA ARG A 341 -4.67 13.49 18.58
C ARG A 341 -4.14 12.08 18.30
N PHE A 342 -2.83 11.91 18.37
CA PHE A 342 -2.17 10.66 17.99
C PHE A 342 -1.77 9.79 19.18
N ARG A 343 -2.08 10.23 20.41
CA ARG A 343 -1.71 9.55 21.66
C ARG A 343 -0.19 9.33 21.70
N VAL A 344 0.60 10.36 21.43
CA VAL A 344 2.05 10.25 21.57
C VAL A 344 2.41 10.17 23.06
N GLY A 345 3.07 9.08 23.44
CA GLY A 345 3.59 8.85 24.78
C GLY A 345 4.88 9.61 25.01
N HIS A 346 5.94 8.90 25.36
CA HIS A 346 7.25 9.48 25.58
C HIS A 346 7.99 9.68 24.26
N VAL A 347 8.55 10.87 24.05
CA VAL A 347 9.48 11.17 22.96
C VAL A 347 10.80 11.52 23.61
N GLU A 348 11.89 10.92 23.14
CA GLU A 348 13.22 11.26 23.62
C GLU A 348 14.17 11.35 22.45
N VAL A 349 14.97 12.42 22.43
CA VAL A 349 16.08 12.57 21.50
C VAL A 349 17.35 12.19 22.25
N LEU A 350 17.97 11.08 21.84
CA LEU A 350 19.28 10.70 22.29
C LEU A 350 20.31 11.40 21.40
N ASP A 351 21.05 12.34 22.00
CA ASP A 351 22.16 13.01 21.37
C ASP A 351 23.42 13.05 22.23
N ALA A 352 24.52 13.46 21.60
CA ALA A 352 25.77 13.76 22.30
C ALA A 352 25.52 14.97 23.23
N ILE A 353 25.33 14.70 24.52
CA ILE A 353 25.10 15.74 25.53
C ILE A 353 26.42 16.48 25.77
N ASN A 354 26.43 17.80 25.62
CA ASN A 354 27.55 18.68 26.03
C ASN A 354 28.93 18.35 25.44
N GLY A 355 29.00 17.82 24.21
CA GLY A 355 30.27 17.43 23.59
C GLY A 355 30.85 16.12 24.11
N GLU A 356 30.15 15.43 25.01
CA GLU A 356 30.42 14.03 25.34
C GLU A 356 29.77 13.13 24.27
N THR A 357 30.55 12.20 23.74
CA THR A 357 30.10 11.24 22.73
C THR A 357 29.01 10.34 23.29
N VAL A 358 27.91 10.12 22.55
CA VAL A 358 26.92 9.09 22.89
C VAL A 358 27.64 7.75 22.96
N SER A 359 27.81 7.21 24.16
CA SER A 359 28.41 5.89 24.28
C SER A 359 27.41 4.83 23.82
N VAL A 360 27.93 3.73 23.28
CA VAL A 360 27.09 2.57 22.97
C VAL A 360 26.34 2.06 24.19
N ASP A 361 26.94 2.16 25.37
CA ASP A 361 26.28 1.79 26.62
C ASP A 361 25.09 2.69 26.92
N GLN A 362 25.15 3.99 26.61
CA GLN A 362 24.02 4.89 26.73
C GLN A 362 22.89 4.51 25.76
N VAL A 363 23.19 4.18 24.50
CA VAL A 363 22.17 3.71 23.53
C VAL A 363 21.49 2.46 24.07
N ARG A 364 22.27 1.47 24.52
CA ARG A 364 21.76 0.22 25.05
C ARG A 364 20.96 0.43 26.34
N GLN A 365 21.41 1.31 27.22
CA GLN A 365 20.71 1.64 28.46
C GLN A 365 19.37 2.32 28.14
N LYS A 366 19.36 3.32 27.25
CA LYS A 366 18.16 4.04 26.82
C LYS A 366 17.12 3.13 26.22
N LEU A 367 17.56 2.21 25.37
CA LEU A 367 16.71 1.16 24.81
C LEU A 367 16.08 0.28 25.91
N LYS A 368 16.78 0.02 27.02
CA LYS A 368 16.28 -0.79 28.15
C LYS A 368 15.44 -0.03 29.17
N GLU A 369 15.54 1.30 29.22
CA GLU A 369 14.86 2.13 30.23
C GLU A 369 13.33 2.03 30.15
N ARG A 370 12.79 1.76 28.96
CA ARG A 370 11.34 1.62 28.73
C ARG A 370 11.04 0.86 27.46
N LYS A 371 9.76 0.54 27.27
CA LYS A 371 9.24 0.03 26.01
C LYS A 371 9.17 1.14 24.98
N TRP A 372 9.97 1.02 23.93
CA TRP A 372 9.94 1.91 22.77
C TRP A 372 9.14 1.25 21.66
N HIS A 373 8.17 1.95 21.07
CA HIS A 373 7.40 1.42 19.96
C HIS A 373 8.07 1.77 18.63
N ILE A 374 8.59 2.99 18.54
CA ILE A 374 9.33 3.49 17.40
C ILE A 374 10.76 3.78 17.82
N VAL A 375 11.72 3.32 17.02
CA VAL A 375 13.09 3.84 17.05
C VAL A 375 13.36 4.51 15.71
N HIS A 376 13.72 5.77 15.76
CA HIS A 376 14.19 6.55 14.62
C HIS A 376 15.69 6.70 14.73
N TYR A 377 16.45 6.09 13.83
CA TYR A 377 17.90 6.22 13.76
C TYR A 377 18.26 7.13 12.59
N ALA A 378 18.98 8.22 12.86
CA ALA A 378 19.49 9.13 11.84
C ALA A 378 21.02 9.16 11.89
N GLY A 379 21.67 8.65 10.85
CA GLY A 379 23.12 8.48 10.84
C GLY A 379 23.65 7.72 9.63
N HIS A 380 24.84 7.16 9.77
CA HIS A 380 25.43 6.32 8.72
C HIS A 380 25.14 4.84 8.95
N SER A 381 24.96 4.13 7.85
CA SER A 381 25.04 2.67 7.83
C SER A 381 26.10 2.25 6.81
N TYR A 382 26.70 1.09 7.00
CA TYR A 382 27.68 0.54 6.08
C TYR A 382 27.53 -0.96 6.00
N TYR A 383 27.67 -1.50 4.80
CA TYR A 383 27.69 -2.93 4.57
C TYR A 383 29.09 -3.36 4.12
N ASP A 384 29.71 -4.25 4.89
CA ASP A 384 30.95 -4.92 4.50
C ASP A 384 30.63 -6.20 3.74
N ALA A 385 30.77 -6.15 2.42
CA ALA A 385 30.55 -7.29 1.53
C ALA A 385 31.56 -8.44 1.73
N LYS A 386 32.75 -8.18 2.32
CA LYS A 386 33.75 -9.23 2.57
C LYS A 386 33.36 -10.08 3.77
N GLU A 387 32.92 -9.41 4.83
CA GLU A 387 32.50 -10.03 6.08
C GLU A 387 31.01 -10.39 6.08
N ASN A 388 30.28 -9.95 5.07
CA ASN A 388 28.83 -10.08 4.95
C ASN A 388 28.11 -9.51 6.20
N LYS A 389 28.49 -8.31 6.63
CA LYS A 389 28.00 -7.66 7.86
C LYS A 389 27.57 -6.22 7.62
N GLY A 390 26.36 -5.89 8.08
CA GLY A 390 25.90 -4.51 8.21
C GLY A 390 26.41 -3.87 9.50
N TYR A 391 26.61 -2.55 9.47
CA TYR A 391 27.04 -1.74 10.61
C TYR A 391 26.22 -0.45 10.69
N VAL A 392 25.92 -0.03 11.91
CA VAL A 392 25.49 1.34 12.24
C VAL A 392 26.59 2.02 13.05
N PHE A 393 26.69 3.33 12.90
CA PHE A 393 27.75 4.10 13.55
C PHE A 393 27.19 5.01 14.63
N PHE A 394 27.92 5.15 15.72
CA PHE A 394 27.63 6.08 16.80
C PHE A 394 28.79 7.05 17.00
N PRO A 395 28.51 8.31 17.40
CA PRO A 395 29.55 9.28 17.73
C PRO A 395 30.54 8.72 18.76
N GLY A 396 31.83 8.91 18.53
CA GLY A 396 32.89 8.36 19.38
C GLY A 396 34.28 8.77 18.90
N ILE A 397 35.28 8.71 19.78
CA ILE A 397 36.69 8.81 19.40
C ILE A 397 37.42 7.55 19.92
N PRO A 398 37.69 6.55 19.04
CA PRO A 398 37.26 6.46 17.64
C PRO A 398 35.74 6.26 17.50
N VAL A 399 35.20 6.50 16.29
CA VAL A 399 33.78 6.22 15.98
C VAL A 399 33.44 4.79 16.34
N ILE A 400 32.28 4.61 16.96
CA ILE A 400 31.87 3.29 17.43
C ILE A 400 31.01 2.65 16.35
N SER A 401 31.47 1.52 15.82
CA SER A 401 30.73 0.69 14.85
C SER A 401 30.04 -0.47 15.57
N ILE A 402 28.73 -0.60 15.41
CA ILE A 402 27.94 -1.70 15.95
C ILE A 402 27.37 -2.51 14.80
N THR A 403 27.43 -3.84 14.89
CA THR A 403 26.86 -4.68 13.85
C THR A 403 25.34 -4.54 13.82
N ALA A 404 24.73 -4.64 12.63
CA ALA A 404 23.28 -4.69 12.48
C ALA A 404 22.70 -5.78 13.42
N ALA A 405 23.35 -6.93 13.48
CA ALA A 405 23.07 -8.01 14.41
C ALA A 405 22.93 -7.58 15.88
N GLU A 406 23.96 -6.93 16.44
CA GLU A 406 23.94 -6.46 17.82
C GLU A 406 22.86 -5.39 18.04
N PHE A 407 22.71 -4.47 17.08
CA PHE A 407 21.72 -3.41 17.19
C PHE A 407 20.28 -3.96 17.18
N SER A 408 19.97 -4.88 16.28
CA SER A 408 18.65 -5.54 16.22
C SER A 408 18.34 -6.31 17.49
N GLN A 409 19.35 -6.93 18.13
CA GLN A 409 19.15 -7.58 19.41
C GLN A 409 18.66 -6.57 20.47
N TRP A 410 19.28 -5.39 20.54
CA TRP A 410 18.84 -4.35 21.48
C TRP A 410 17.43 -3.87 21.17
N LEU A 411 17.11 -3.62 19.89
CA LEU A 411 15.76 -3.23 19.47
C LEU A 411 14.70 -4.28 19.83
N ASN A 412 15.03 -5.56 19.65
CA ASN A 412 14.14 -6.65 19.98
C ASN A 412 13.89 -6.73 21.49
N GLU A 413 14.94 -6.67 22.31
CA GLU A 413 14.87 -6.65 23.77
C GLU A 413 14.00 -5.48 24.30
N SER A 414 13.97 -4.35 23.58
CA SER A 414 13.20 -3.15 23.92
C SER A 414 11.73 -3.16 23.49
N GLY A 415 11.25 -4.21 22.82
CA GLY A 415 9.87 -4.28 22.36
C GLY A 415 9.55 -3.40 21.14
N VAL A 416 10.58 -2.99 20.38
CA VAL A 416 10.41 -2.14 19.19
C VAL A 416 9.46 -2.78 18.19
N ARG A 417 8.58 -1.95 17.62
CA ARG A 417 7.52 -2.31 16.67
C ARG A 417 7.82 -1.80 15.26
N PHE A 418 8.54 -0.69 15.17
CA PHE A 418 8.96 -0.08 13.91
C PHE A 418 10.30 0.62 14.07
N LEU A 419 11.23 0.30 13.18
CA LEU A 419 12.53 0.95 13.06
C LEU A 419 12.55 1.79 11.78
N TYR A 420 12.78 3.10 11.92
CA TYR A 420 13.07 3.98 10.81
C TYR A 420 14.57 4.23 10.74
N LEU A 421 15.22 3.80 9.67
CA LEU A 421 16.65 3.94 9.43
C LEU A 421 16.89 5.05 8.40
N SER A 422 17.02 6.30 8.86
CA SER A 422 17.50 7.42 8.05
C SER A 422 19.00 7.29 7.84
N SER A 423 19.39 6.40 6.93
CA SER A 423 20.78 6.11 6.58
C SER A 423 20.88 5.53 5.18
N CYS A 424 21.90 5.93 4.42
CA CYS A 424 22.18 5.42 3.08
C CYS A 424 22.48 3.92 3.15
N HIS A 425 22.08 3.15 2.12
CA HIS A 425 22.30 1.70 2.03
C HIS A 425 21.78 0.88 3.22
N SER A 426 20.85 1.42 4.02
CA SER A 426 20.28 0.74 5.18
C SER A 426 19.27 -0.34 4.83
N SER A 427 18.82 -0.37 3.57
CA SER A 427 17.98 -1.45 3.06
C SER A 427 18.75 -2.48 2.24
N GLU A 428 20.08 -2.53 2.34
CA GLU A 428 20.88 -3.62 1.76
C GLU A 428 20.48 -4.97 2.34
N ALA A 429 20.62 -6.04 1.53
CA ALA A 429 20.07 -7.35 1.85
C ALA A 429 20.51 -7.85 3.23
N ASP A 430 21.81 -7.89 3.52
CA ASP A 430 22.27 -8.37 4.82
C ASP A 430 21.84 -7.51 6.00
N PHE A 431 21.73 -6.19 5.81
CA PHE A 431 21.26 -5.32 6.89
C PHE A 431 19.80 -5.67 7.23
N VAL A 432 18.94 -5.73 6.21
CA VAL A 432 17.52 -6.07 6.35
C VAL A 432 17.31 -7.46 6.92
N PHE A 433 18.05 -8.45 6.42
CA PHE A 433 17.93 -9.83 6.87
C PHE A 433 18.42 -9.97 8.32
N GLU A 434 19.50 -9.31 8.74
CA GLU A 434 19.94 -9.37 10.14
C GLU A 434 18.97 -8.69 11.13
N LEU A 435 18.25 -7.65 10.71
CA LEU A 435 17.13 -7.07 11.48
C LEU A 435 15.96 -8.03 11.59
N ALA A 436 15.65 -8.67 10.47
CA ALA A 436 14.57 -9.63 10.38
C ALA A 436 14.81 -10.90 11.20
N HIS A 437 16.04 -11.42 11.18
CA HIS A 437 16.52 -12.57 11.95
C HIS A 437 16.39 -12.34 13.45
N ARG A 438 16.29 -11.08 13.87
CA ARG A 438 16.12 -10.68 15.26
C ARG A 438 14.76 -10.06 15.53
N LEU A 439 13.76 -10.39 14.70
CA LEU A 439 12.34 -10.23 14.97
C LEU A 439 11.88 -8.77 15.13
N VAL A 440 12.55 -7.81 14.48
CA VAL A 440 12.09 -6.42 14.41
C VAL A 440 10.90 -6.33 13.44
N PRO A 441 9.66 -6.10 13.90
CA PRO A 441 8.46 -6.36 13.10
C PRO A 441 8.34 -5.56 11.81
N ALA A 442 8.87 -4.34 11.80
CA ALA A 442 8.89 -3.51 10.61
C ALA A 442 10.12 -2.59 10.58
N VAL A 443 10.66 -2.40 9.39
CA VAL A 443 11.83 -1.58 9.11
C VAL A 443 11.58 -0.75 7.86
N LEU A 444 11.86 0.54 7.92
CA LEU A 444 12.01 1.38 6.74
C LEU A 444 13.48 1.79 6.62
N GLY A 445 14.09 1.52 5.48
CA GLY A 445 15.46 1.95 5.14
C GLY A 445 15.56 2.41 3.69
N PHE A 446 16.76 2.74 3.25
CA PHE A 446 17.01 3.29 1.91
C PHE A 446 18.07 2.49 1.17
N ARG A 447 17.84 2.25 -0.12
CA ARG A 447 18.65 1.32 -0.94
C ARG A 447 19.93 1.91 -1.51
N TRP A 448 20.00 3.23 -1.60
CA TRP A 448 21.11 3.94 -2.22
C TRP A 448 21.38 5.26 -1.50
N ASP A 449 22.47 5.91 -1.88
CA ASP A 449 22.84 7.23 -1.38
C ASP A 449 21.73 8.27 -1.64
N LEU A 450 21.46 9.08 -0.62
CA LEU A 450 20.42 10.09 -0.66
C LEU A 450 21.02 11.49 -0.56
N ASP A 451 20.30 12.46 -1.14
CA ASP A 451 20.45 13.83 -0.73
C ASP A 451 19.95 14.02 0.72
N ASP A 452 20.79 14.60 1.57
CA ASP A 452 20.54 14.79 3.00
C ASP A 452 19.32 15.70 3.25
N VAL A 453 19.00 16.64 2.35
CA VAL A 453 17.81 17.50 2.48
C VAL A 453 16.56 16.70 2.15
N ARG A 454 16.60 15.95 1.04
CA ARG A 454 15.48 15.10 0.60
C ARG A 454 15.14 13.99 1.59
N ALA A 455 16.15 13.41 2.24
CA ALA A 455 15.93 12.44 3.30
C ALA A 455 15.13 13.03 4.47
N ALA A 456 15.48 14.23 4.93
CA ALA A 456 14.77 14.91 6.02
C ALA A 456 13.32 15.31 5.64
N GLU A 457 13.10 15.73 4.40
CA GLU A 457 11.76 15.99 3.85
C GLU A 457 10.93 14.70 3.79
N PHE A 458 11.51 13.60 3.31
CA PHE A 458 10.87 12.29 3.30
C PHE A 458 10.45 11.87 4.71
N THR A 459 11.35 11.98 5.70
CA THR A 459 11.06 11.66 7.10
C THR A 459 9.88 12.48 7.62
N SER A 460 9.90 13.80 7.41
CA SER A 460 8.83 14.68 7.87
C SER A 460 7.48 14.32 7.24
N CYS A 461 7.48 14.01 5.95
CA CYS A 461 6.29 13.58 5.22
C CYS A 461 5.77 12.21 5.72
N PHE A 462 6.68 11.25 5.92
CA PHE A 462 6.38 9.90 6.38
C PHE A 462 5.73 9.89 7.75
N TYR A 463 6.30 10.56 8.75
CA TYR A 463 5.75 10.56 10.10
C TYR A 463 4.38 11.25 10.18
N ARG A 464 4.14 12.28 9.37
CA ARG A 464 2.81 12.88 9.23
C ARG A 464 1.79 11.83 8.76
N HIS A 465 2.06 11.19 7.62
CA HIS A 465 1.16 10.17 7.07
C HIS A 465 1.02 8.95 7.99
N LEU A 466 2.09 8.54 8.67
CA LEU A 466 2.10 7.41 9.60
C LEU A 466 1.10 7.57 10.73
N PHE A 467 1.12 8.72 11.39
CA PHE A 467 0.21 8.98 12.50
C PHE A 467 -1.21 9.33 12.05
N GLU A 468 -1.38 9.91 10.85
CA GLU A 468 -2.69 10.17 10.26
C GLU A 468 -3.40 8.90 9.81
N ALA A 469 -2.70 8.02 9.10
CA ALA A 469 -3.26 6.78 8.56
C ALA A 469 -3.30 5.64 9.58
N LYS A 470 -2.43 5.67 10.60
CA LYS A 470 -2.16 4.54 11.51
C LYS A 470 -1.90 3.23 10.75
N SER A 471 -1.13 3.30 9.68
CA SER A 471 -0.67 2.16 8.89
C SER A 471 0.67 2.50 8.25
N LEU A 472 1.64 1.60 8.38
CA LEU A 472 2.97 1.75 7.80
C LEU A 472 2.89 1.73 6.26
N GLU A 473 2.12 0.79 5.73
CA GLU A 473 1.92 0.56 4.30
C GLU A 473 1.27 1.78 3.64
N ARG A 474 0.22 2.31 4.27
CA ARG A 474 -0.50 3.49 3.78
C ARG A 474 0.37 4.73 3.84
N ALA A 475 1.08 4.93 4.94
CA ALA A 475 2.01 6.05 5.10
C ALA A 475 3.13 6.02 4.06
N PHE A 476 3.62 4.82 3.76
CA PHE A 476 4.67 4.62 2.78
C PHE A 476 4.22 5.02 1.38
N LEU A 477 3.04 4.58 0.95
CA LEU A 477 2.46 4.97 -0.34
C LEU A 477 2.25 6.49 -0.45
N GLU A 478 1.61 7.11 0.54
CA GLU A 478 1.30 8.54 0.46
C GLU A 478 2.57 9.40 0.52
N THR A 479 3.59 8.97 1.25
CA THR A 479 4.90 9.64 1.25
C THR A 479 5.55 9.56 -0.12
N ARG A 480 5.55 8.38 -0.77
CA ARG A 480 6.10 8.25 -2.12
C ARG A 480 5.38 9.15 -3.12
N ARG A 481 4.05 9.26 -3.04
CA ARG A 481 3.27 10.17 -3.88
C ARG A 481 3.66 11.62 -3.68
N ASP A 482 3.66 12.09 -2.43
CA ASP A 482 4.02 13.47 -2.12
C ASP A 482 5.46 13.80 -2.59
N MET A 483 6.41 12.87 -2.38
CA MET A 483 7.79 13.06 -2.79
C MET A 483 7.98 12.97 -4.31
N HIS A 484 7.24 12.11 -5.00
CA HIS A 484 7.24 12.06 -6.47
C HIS A 484 6.62 13.34 -7.06
N ASP A 485 5.50 13.81 -6.52
CA ASP A 485 4.80 14.99 -7.01
C ASP A 485 5.60 16.28 -6.78
N ALA A 486 6.37 16.35 -5.68
CA ALA A 486 7.24 17.48 -5.37
C ALA A 486 8.62 17.39 -6.05
N HIS A 487 9.16 16.17 -6.22
CA HIS A 487 10.55 15.90 -6.61
C HIS A 487 10.67 14.73 -7.59
N SER A 488 9.90 14.73 -8.68
CA SER A 488 9.88 13.63 -9.67
C SER A 488 11.28 13.29 -10.21
N GLU A 489 12.10 14.31 -10.46
CA GLU A 489 13.47 14.17 -10.97
C GLU A 489 14.47 13.61 -9.96
N ASP A 490 14.11 13.57 -8.67
CA ASP A 490 14.98 13.09 -7.59
C ASP A 490 14.64 11.64 -7.22
N PRO A 491 15.63 10.73 -7.12
CA PRO A 491 15.37 9.32 -6.81
C PRO A 491 14.86 9.05 -5.38
N ILE A 492 14.73 10.07 -4.52
CA ILE A 492 14.25 9.93 -3.14
C ILE A 492 12.90 9.21 -3.00
N TRP A 493 11.98 9.34 -3.96
CA TRP A 493 10.66 8.69 -3.87
C TRP A 493 10.74 7.18 -4.16
N ALA A 494 11.76 6.72 -4.88
CA ALA A 494 11.98 5.31 -5.22
C ALA A 494 13.00 4.60 -4.31
N ALA A 495 13.85 5.36 -3.62
CA ALA A 495 14.91 4.85 -2.75
C ALA A 495 14.44 3.97 -1.57
N PRO A 496 13.38 4.35 -0.84
CA PRO A 496 13.00 3.67 0.40
C PRO A 496 12.52 2.24 0.16
N ILE A 497 12.76 1.36 1.12
CA ILE A 497 12.20 0.01 1.22
C ILE A 497 11.52 -0.13 2.58
N LEU A 498 10.26 -0.52 2.56
CA LEU A 498 9.53 -0.93 3.75
C LEU A 498 9.52 -2.46 3.81
N VAL A 499 9.93 -3.00 4.95
CA VAL A 499 9.86 -4.43 5.28
C VAL A 499 8.93 -4.59 6.47
N VAL A 500 7.94 -5.48 6.36
CA VAL A 500 6.98 -5.81 7.42
C VAL A 500 6.94 -7.33 7.54
N GLN A 501 7.27 -7.84 8.73
CA GLN A 501 7.48 -9.28 8.99
C GLN A 501 6.29 -9.98 9.65
N THR A 502 5.20 -9.27 9.86
CA THR A 502 4.04 -9.81 10.55
C THR A 502 3.17 -10.67 9.66
N MET A 503 2.48 -11.60 10.30
CA MET A 503 1.39 -12.34 9.68
C MET A 503 0.15 -11.44 9.76
N ASN A 504 -0.31 -10.97 8.61
CA ASN A 504 -1.65 -10.38 8.47
C ASN A 504 -2.68 -11.49 8.34
#